data_AF-A0AA48H5E7-F1
#
_entry.id   AF-A0AA48H5E7-F1
#
_cell.length_a   1.000
_cell.length_b   1.000
_cell.length_c   1.000
_cell.angle_alpha   90.00
_cell.angle_beta   90.00
_cell.angle_gamma   90.00
#
_symmetry.space_group_name_H-M   'P 1'
#
loop_
_entity.id
_entity.type
_entity.pdbx_description
1 polymer ?
#
loop_
_entity_poly.entity_id
_entity_poly.type
_entity_poly.pdbx_seq_one_letter_code
_entity_poly.pdbx_strand_id
1 'polypeptide(L)'
;MVMQHRPLTLGWEEWVALPGLGLPALKAKVDTGARTSALHAFDIEPFGPAARPKLRFAVHPVPGRTDLTIACSAPLRDRREVTSSNGESELRYVIETTLRIGEAEVPIEITLTDRTNMAYRMLIGRQAIQPDWRISPTASFCQPKLSYDIYHSAEVKLAAPARSLRIAVLSREDNHSTRRLVTEGEERGHTIEVIDTTRCYMAINTLAPEVHYDGTRLPRYDAVIPRIGPSITAYGTAVLRQFESLGTHCVNGSAGITASRDKLHAHQLLAARGIGMPQTAFAASPKDTDNLIGLVGSGPLVVKLLESTQGKGVVLAETRKAAQSVIDAFRGLRANFLVQSFVKEAAGEDIRCLVVDGKVVAAMKRSASGDDFRSNLHRGGTAKPVRITREERDTALRAARVFNLGLAGVDLLRAHDGPKVLEVNSSPGLEGIELATGKNIAALLYDAIERKVRPAPVRKRRTAP
;
A
#
# COMPACT_ATOMS: atom_id res chain seq x y z
N MET A 1 -16.29 51.98 -4.34
CA MET A 1 -17.52 51.18 -4.40
C MET A 1 -17.38 50.09 -3.35
N VAL A 2 -18.00 50.27 -2.18
CA VAL A 2 -17.92 49.31 -1.08
C VAL A 2 -18.77 48.10 -1.47
N MET A 3 -18.15 46.93 -1.63
CA MET A 3 -18.87 45.66 -1.77
C MET A 3 -19.78 45.53 -0.55
N GLN A 4 -21.09 45.69 -0.73
CA GLN A 4 -22.05 45.39 0.33
C GLN A 4 -21.95 43.90 0.64
N HIS A 5 -21.34 43.56 1.77
CA HIS A 5 -21.33 42.18 2.27
C HIS A 5 -22.77 41.81 2.58
N ARG A 6 -23.42 41.07 1.68
CA ARG A 6 -24.77 40.57 1.91
C ARG A 6 -24.65 39.48 2.99
N PRO A 7 -25.41 39.59 4.10
CA PRO A 7 -25.37 38.58 5.15
C PRO A 7 -25.84 37.23 4.58
N LEU A 8 -25.06 36.17 4.84
CA LEU A 8 -25.37 34.83 4.38
C LEU A 8 -26.70 34.37 5.00
N THR A 9 -27.63 33.90 4.18
CA THR A 9 -28.94 33.41 4.65
C THR A 9 -28.98 31.90 4.54
N LEU A 10 -29.29 31.23 5.63
CA LEU A 10 -29.49 29.79 5.72
C LEU A 10 -30.98 29.46 5.70
N GLY A 11 -31.38 28.49 4.89
CA GLY A 11 -32.66 27.80 5.01
C GLY A 11 -32.66 26.77 6.15
N TRP A 12 -33.78 26.09 6.36
CA TRP A 12 -33.86 24.97 7.31
C TRP A 12 -33.10 23.72 6.83
N GLU A 13 -32.83 23.64 5.52
CA GLU A 13 -32.02 22.62 4.85
C GLU A 13 -31.03 23.31 3.90
N GLU A 14 -29.77 22.90 3.92
CA GLU A 14 -28.71 23.46 3.08
C GLU A 14 -27.79 22.42 2.48
N TRP A 15 -27.17 22.77 1.35
CA TRP A 15 -26.03 22.04 0.80
C TRP A 15 -24.74 22.57 1.40
N VAL A 16 -23.90 21.66 1.89
CA VAL A 16 -22.61 21.97 2.49
C VAL A 16 -21.52 21.03 2.00
N ALA A 17 -20.28 21.44 2.18
CA ALA A 17 -19.11 20.59 2.01
C ALA A 17 -18.25 20.61 3.28
N LEU A 18 -17.62 19.47 3.57
CA LEU A 18 -16.56 19.34 4.58
C LEU A 18 -15.27 18.94 3.84
N PRO A 19 -14.56 19.90 3.21
CA PRO A 19 -13.39 19.61 2.39
C PRO A 19 -12.30 18.86 3.17
N GLY A 20 -12.08 19.20 4.44
CA GLY A 20 -11.11 18.52 5.31
C GLY A 20 -11.43 17.05 5.57
N LEU A 21 -12.65 16.58 5.27
CA LEU A 21 -13.06 15.19 5.41
C LEU A 21 -13.30 14.49 4.05
N GLY A 22 -13.10 15.18 2.93
CA GLY A 22 -13.39 14.63 1.60
C GLY A 22 -14.88 14.45 1.33
N LEU A 23 -15.71 15.30 1.93
CA LEU A 23 -17.16 15.32 1.73
C LEU A 23 -17.53 16.57 0.92
N PRO A 24 -17.40 16.53 -0.41
CA PRO A 24 -17.61 17.71 -1.25
C PRO A 24 -19.08 18.09 -1.42
N ALA A 25 -20.04 17.23 -1.06
CA ALA A 25 -21.46 17.55 -1.14
C ALA A 25 -22.28 16.78 -0.09
N LEU A 26 -22.92 17.49 0.82
CA LEU A 26 -23.74 16.91 1.87
C LEU A 26 -24.98 17.79 2.09
N LYS A 27 -26.15 17.17 2.25
CA LYS A 27 -27.32 17.88 2.75
C LYS A 27 -27.28 17.91 4.26
N ALA A 28 -27.39 19.09 4.83
CA ALA A 28 -27.44 19.31 6.27
C ALA A 28 -28.74 20.01 6.66
N LYS A 29 -29.29 19.61 7.80
CA LYS A 29 -30.41 20.34 8.43
C LYS A 29 -29.84 21.40 9.37
N VAL A 30 -30.34 22.62 9.27
CA VAL A 30 -30.02 23.69 10.22
C VAL A 30 -30.87 23.47 11.47
N ASP A 31 -30.22 23.29 12.61
CA ASP A 31 -30.86 22.99 13.88
C ASP A 31 -30.32 23.93 14.97
N THR A 32 -31.01 25.04 15.16
CA THR A 32 -30.66 26.05 16.17
C THR A 32 -30.87 25.56 17.60
N GLY A 33 -31.67 24.50 17.81
CA GLY A 33 -31.83 23.85 19.11
C GLY A 33 -30.60 23.05 19.51
N ALA A 34 -29.89 22.47 18.54
CA ALA A 34 -28.63 21.78 18.77
C ALA A 34 -27.50 22.77 19.07
N ARG A 35 -26.80 22.59 20.21
CA ARG A 35 -25.63 23.40 20.56
C ARG A 35 -24.49 23.21 19.55
N THR A 36 -24.09 21.97 19.34
CA THR A 36 -22.95 21.57 18.49
C THR A 36 -23.45 20.82 17.26
N SER A 37 -22.78 21.01 16.13
CA SER A 37 -23.06 20.27 14.89
C SER A 37 -22.84 18.77 15.08
N ALA A 38 -23.54 17.96 14.29
CA ALA A 38 -23.43 16.50 14.34
C ALA A 38 -23.25 15.94 12.92
N LEU A 39 -22.37 14.97 12.75
CA LEU A 39 -22.12 14.28 11.49
C LEU A 39 -22.30 12.78 11.68
N HIS A 40 -22.95 12.17 10.70
CA HIS A 40 -23.03 10.73 10.57
C HIS A 40 -21.63 10.15 10.44
N ALA A 41 -21.27 9.26 11.34
CA ALA A 41 -20.08 8.46 11.24
C ALA A 41 -20.33 7.05 11.79
N PHE A 42 -19.63 6.07 11.23
CA PHE A 42 -19.61 4.69 11.69
C PHE A 42 -18.16 4.17 11.65
N ASP A 43 -17.91 2.99 12.22
CA ASP A 43 -16.57 2.41 12.38
C ASP A 43 -15.56 3.42 12.98
N ILE A 44 -16.01 4.15 14.02
CA ILE A 44 -15.22 5.18 14.68
C ILE A 44 -14.19 4.51 15.60
N GLU A 45 -12.92 4.63 15.24
CA GLU A 45 -11.80 4.03 15.97
C GLU A 45 -10.74 5.09 16.28
N PRO A 46 -10.36 5.29 17.56
CA PRO A 46 -9.21 6.10 17.90
C PRO A 46 -7.91 5.38 17.51
N PHE A 47 -6.92 6.15 17.06
CA PHE A 47 -5.59 5.64 16.72
C PHE A 47 -4.51 6.73 16.90
N GLY A 48 -3.25 6.33 16.78
CA GLY A 48 -2.11 7.22 16.99
C GLY A 48 -1.65 7.30 18.44
N PRO A 49 -0.55 8.02 18.70
CA PRO A 49 0.03 8.13 20.04
C PRO A 49 -0.88 8.92 20.98
N ALA A 50 -0.83 8.61 22.28
CA ALA A 50 -1.64 9.29 23.30
C ALA A 50 -1.43 10.82 23.34
N ALA A 51 -0.25 11.29 22.96
CA ALA A 51 0.07 12.73 22.88
C ALA A 51 -0.62 13.45 21.71
N ARG A 52 -0.99 12.72 20.64
CA ARG A 52 -1.62 13.28 19.43
C ARG A 52 -2.68 12.29 18.90
N PRO A 53 -3.75 12.04 19.67
CA PRO A 53 -4.76 11.06 19.31
C PRO A 53 -5.51 11.52 18.07
N LYS A 54 -5.86 10.55 17.22
CA LYS A 54 -6.62 10.73 15.99
C LYS A 54 -7.82 9.81 16.00
N LEU A 55 -8.79 10.10 15.15
CA LEU A 55 -9.92 9.23 14.86
C LEU A 55 -9.87 8.83 13.41
N ARG A 56 -10.12 7.54 13.14
CA ARG A 56 -10.53 7.06 11.83
C ARG A 56 -12.02 6.74 11.91
N PHE A 57 -12.76 7.09 10.88
CA PHE A 57 -14.18 6.79 10.78
C PHE A 57 -14.59 6.78 9.32
N ALA A 58 -15.79 6.29 9.07
CA ALA A 58 -16.38 6.25 7.75
C ALA A 58 -17.71 7.01 7.73
N VAL A 59 -18.04 7.58 6.57
CA VAL A 59 -19.27 8.34 6.36
C VAL A 59 -20.00 7.81 5.15
N HIS A 60 -21.31 7.57 5.29
CA HIS A 60 -22.23 7.43 4.17
C HIS A 60 -22.85 8.79 3.83
N PRO A 61 -22.31 9.54 2.84
CA PRO A 61 -22.72 10.92 2.59
C PRO A 61 -24.14 11.05 2.03
N VAL A 62 -24.66 9.99 1.40
CA VAL A 62 -25.98 9.98 0.78
C VAL A 62 -26.94 9.14 1.64
N PRO A 63 -28.03 9.70 2.15
CA PRO A 63 -29.07 8.93 2.85
C PRO A 63 -29.54 7.73 2.02
N GLY A 64 -29.67 6.56 2.67
CA GLY A 64 -30.10 5.32 2.01
C GLY A 64 -29.08 4.61 1.11
N ARG A 65 -27.84 5.13 1.00
CA ARG A 65 -26.73 4.51 0.25
C ARG A 65 -25.61 4.09 1.21
N THR A 66 -25.48 2.80 1.47
CA THR A 66 -24.39 2.21 2.28
C THR A 66 -23.24 1.65 1.43
N ASP A 67 -23.45 1.54 0.12
CA ASP A 67 -22.42 1.16 -0.87
C ASP A 67 -21.43 2.30 -1.16
N LEU A 68 -21.79 3.53 -0.79
CA LEU A 68 -20.93 4.71 -0.87
C LEU A 68 -20.35 5.03 0.50
N THR A 69 -19.05 4.81 0.64
CA THR A 69 -18.31 5.04 1.87
C THR A 69 -17.14 5.98 1.63
N ILE A 70 -17.08 7.06 2.42
CA ILE A 70 -15.95 7.97 2.45
C ILE A 70 -15.17 7.71 3.74
N ALA A 71 -13.92 7.25 3.59
CA ALA A 71 -13.01 7.03 4.70
C ALA A 71 -12.39 8.37 5.13
N CYS A 72 -12.54 8.70 6.41
CA CYS A 72 -12.12 9.96 6.99
C CYS A 72 -11.13 9.72 8.13
N SER A 73 -10.27 10.71 8.39
CA SER A 73 -9.51 10.79 9.61
C SER A 73 -9.40 12.23 10.09
N ALA A 74 -9.42 12.46 11.39
CA ALA A 74 -9.19 13.79 11.95
C ALA A 74 -8.50 13.70 13.32
N PRO A 75 -7.76 14.73 13.75
CA PRO A 75 -7.32 14.84 15.15
C PRO A 75 -8.51 14.75 16.10
N LEU A 76 -8.35 14.02 17.20
CA LEU A 76 -9.34 13.99 18.28
C LEU A 76 -9.20 15.26 19.11
N ARG A 77 -10.28 16.05 19.22
CA ARG A 77 -10.29 17.28 20.02
C ARG A 77 -10.71 17.01 21.47
N ASP A 78 -11.89 16.43 21.66
CA ASP A 78 -12.39 16.03 22.98
C ASP A 78 -13.45 14.91 22.87
N ARG A 79 -14.01 14.50 24.01
CA ARG A 79 -15.27 13.76 24.07
C ARG A 79 -16.29 14.58 24.84
N ARG A 80 -17.52 14.62 24.34
CA ARG A 80 -18.58 15.46 24.89
C ARG A 80 -19.86 14.65 25.06
N GLU A 81 -20.47 14.76 26.25
CA GLU A 81 -21.80 14.23 26.47
C GLU A 81 -22.82 15.11 25.72
N VAL A 82 -23.65 14.47 24.90
CA VAL A 82 -24.66 15.12 24.08
C VAL A 82 -26.01 14.47 24.35
N THR A 83 -26.96 15.26 24.86
CA THR A 83 -28.34 14.83 25.08
C THR A 83 -29.18 15.12 23.85
N SER A 84 -29.87 14.09 23.35
CA SER A 84 -30.83 14.22 22.26
C SER A 84 -32.13 14.88 22.71
N SER A 85 -32.95 15.31 21.77
CA SER A 85 -34.31 15.81 22.03
C SER A 85 -35.20 14.80 22.77
N ASN A 86 -34.83 13.51 22.72
CA ASN A 86 -35.58 12.42 23.32
C ASN A 86 -35.12 12.12 24.76
N GLY A 87 -34.18 12.91 25.30
CA GLY A 87 -33.66 12.78 26.67
C GLY A 87 -32.52 11.79 26.83
N GLU A 88 -32.14 11.07 25.77
CA GLU A 88 -31.01 10.13 25.80
C GLU A 88 -29.67 10.88 25.65
N SER A 89 -28.74 10.64 26.57
CA SER A 89 -27.37 11.17 26.54
C SER A 89 -26.39 10.16 25.97
N GLU A 90 -25.49 10.63 25.10
CA GLU A 90 -24.43 9.84 24.48
C GLU A 90 -23.09 10.57 24.58
N LEU A 91 -22.02 9.85 24.93
CA LEU A 91 -20.65 10.40 24.89
C LEU A 91 -20.11 10.32 23.46
N ARG A 92 -19.96 11.46 22.80
CA ARG A 92 -19.55 11.56 21.39
C ARG A 92 -18.13 12.09 21.26
N TYR A 93 -17.42 11.59 20.26
CA TYR A 93 -16.15 12.17 19.84
C TYR A 93 -16.35 13.50 19.14
N VAL A 94 -15.50 14.47 19.43
CA VAL A 94 -15.50 15.79 18.78
C VAL A 94 -14.26 15.95 17.92
N ILE A 95 -14.47 16.40 16.69
CA ILE A 95 -13.43 16.78 15.75
C ILE A 95 -13.62 18.23 15.32
N GLU A 96 -12.57 18.83 14.78
CA GLU A 96 -12.62 20.12 14.11
C GLU A 96 -12.48 19.93 12.60
N THR A 97 -13.26 20.65 11.82
CA THR A 97 -13.16 20.68 10.36
C THR A 97 -13.69 21.99 9.79
N THR A 98 -13.38 22.27 8.53
CA THR A 98 -13.92 23.43 7.82
C THR A 98 -15.30 23.10 7.25
N LEU A 99 -16.31 23.88 7.61
CA LEU A 99 -17.60 23.92 6.94
C LEU A 99 -17.54 24.89 5.77
N ARG A 100 -17.90 24.42 4.58
CA ARG A 100 -18.13 25.28 3.42
C ARG A 100 -19.60 25.30 3.06
N ILE A 101 -20.16 26.51 2.97
CA ILE A 101 -21.56 26.74 2.60
C ILE A 101 -21.65 28.02 1.76
N GLY A 102 -22.10 27.89 0.51
CA GLY A 102 -21.96 28.96 -0.48
C GLY A 102 -20.51 29.42 -0.60
N GLU A 103 -20.28 30.72 -0.41
CA GLU A 103 -18.93 31.32 -0.43
C GLU A 103 -18.25 31.34 0.95
N ALA A 104 -18.96 30.97 2.02
CA ALA A 104 -18.41 31.01 3.36
C ALA A 104 -17.64 29.71 3.68
N GLU A 105 -16.47 29.88 4.31
CA GLU A 105 -15.66 28.81 4.87
C GLU A 105 -15.32 29.12 6.33
N VAL A 106 -15.80 28.29 7.25
CA VAL A 106 -15.64 28.53 8.70
C VAL A 106 -15.19 27.25 9.42
N PRO A 107 -14.26 27.34 10.38
CA PRO A 107 -13.91 26.20 11.23
C PRO A 107 -15.06 25.90 12.18
N ILE A 108 -15.43 24.63 12.32
CA ILE A 108 -16.49 24.18 13.22
C ILE A 108 -16.08 22.94 14.00
N GLU A 109 -16.60 22.83 15.22
CA GLU A 109 -16.61 21.58 15.97
C GLU A 109 -17.81 20.73 15.53
N ILE A 110 -17.56 19.43 15.33
CA ILE A 110 -18.59 18.46 14.98
C ILE A 110 -18.48 17.24 15.88
N THR A 111 -19.63 16.79 16.39
CA THR A 111 -19.77 15.50 17.08
C THR A 111 -20.00 14.38 16.08
N LEU A 112 -19.29 13.26 16.24
CA LEU A 112 -19.46 12.06 15.43
C LEU A 112 -20.48 11.13 16.10
N THR A 113 -21.49 10.67 15.35
CA THR A 113 -22.55 9.79 15.86
C THR A 113 -23.18 8.99 14.73
N ASP A 114 -23.75 7.81 15.03
CA ASP A 114 -24.49 7.05 14.03
C ASP A 114 -25.84 7.71 13.75
N ARG A 115 -26.08 8.01 12.48
CA ARG A 115 -27.31 8.65 11.97
C ARG A 115 -27.86 7.87 10.78
N THR A 116 -27.55 6.57 10.68
CA THR A 116 -27.92 5.70 9.56
C THR A 116 -29.42 5.75 9.27
N ASN A 117 -30.25 5.81 10.31
CA ASN A 117 -31.71 5.85 10.22
C ASN A 117 -32.31 7.27 10.14
N MET A 118 -31.47 8.31 10.09
CA MET A 118 -31.91 9.70 10.02
C MET A 118 -31.94 10.19 8.57
N ALA A 119 -32.92 11.04 8.25
CA ALA A 119 -33.04 11.66 6.92
C ALA A 119 -31.82 12.53 6.55
N TYR A 120 -31.16 13.13 7.55
CA TYR A 120 -30.01 14.00 7.39
C TYR A 120 -28.75 13.41 8.02
N ARG A 121 -27.70 13.33 7.22
CA ARG A 121 -26.37 12.89 7.65
C ARG A 121 -25.61 13.96 8.42
N MET A 122 -26.03 15.21 8.38
CA MET A 122 -25.44 16.28 9.17
C MET A 122 -26.49 17.23 9.73
N LEU A 123 -26.22 17.72 10.94
CA LEU A 123 -26.89 18.87 11.54
C LEU A 123 -25.90 20.02 11.66
N ILE A 124 -26.34 21.22 11.32
CA ILE A 124 -25.63 22.47 11.62
C ILE A 124 -26.21 23.02 12.93
N GLY A 125 -25.44 22.91 14.01
CA GLY A 125 -25.81 23.44 15.31
C GLY A 125 -25.52 24.94 15.43
N ARG A 126 -26.10 25.59 16.43
CA ARG A 126 -25.99 27.05 16.63
C ARG A 126 -24.55 27.57 16.78
N GLN A 127 -23.61 26.75 17.29
CA GLN A 127 -22.19 27.15 17.41
C GLN A 127 -21.47 27.31 16.06
N ALA A 128 -21.97 26.66 15.00
CA ALA A 128 -21.38 26.78 13.66
C ALA A 128 -21.88 28.04 12.90
N ILE A 129 -22.98 28.63 13.35
CA ILE A 129 -23.64 29.76 12.70
C ILE A 129 -22.95 31.06 13.15
N GLN A 130 -22.46 31.84 12.18
CA GLN A 130 -21.77 33.09 12.47
C GLN A 130 -22.74 34.21 12.85
N PRO A 131 -22.31 35.23 13.62
CA PRO A 131 -23.19 36.31 14.08
C PRO A 131 -23.88 37.10 12.96
N ASP A 132 -23.28 37.16 11.77
CA ASP A 132 -23.79 37.87 10.59
C ASP A 132 -24.67 36.99 9.70
N TRP A 133 -24.88 35.72 10.05
CA TRP A 133 -25.73 34.80 9.28
C TRP A 133 -27.20 34.93 9.70
N ARG A 134 -28.09 34.89 8.71
CA ARG A 134 -29.56 34.92 8.90
C ARG A 134 -30.13 33.53 8.71
N ILE A 135 -31.21 33.21 9.42
CA ILE A 135 -31.92 31.94 9.26
C ILE A 135 -33.33 32.22 8.75
N SER A 136 -33.67 31.59 7.63
CA SER A 136 -35.00 31.61 7.02
C SER A 136 -35.66 30.23 7.24
N PRO A 137 -36.50 30.07 8.28
CA PRO A 137 -37.05 28.76 8.64
C PRO A 137 -38.04 28.20 7.62
N THR A 138 -38.59 29.03 6.74
CA THR A 138 -39.57 28.66 5.72
C THR A 138 -38.95 28.33 4.36
N ALA A 139 -37.65 28.61 4.18
CA ALA A 139 -36.93 28.36 2.93
C ALA A 139 -35.94 27.19 3.08
N SER A 140 -35.68 26.48 1.98
CA SER A 140 -34.57 25.53 1.87
C SER A 140 -33.64 25.93 0.74
N PHE A 141 -32.37 25.58 0.86
CA PHE A 141 -31.33 25.84 -0.14
C PHE A 141 -31.22 27.33 -0.51
N CYS A 142 -31.06 28.19 0.50
CA CYS A 142 -30.79 29.61 0.30
C CYS A 142 -29.38 29.85 -0.27
N GLN A 143 -28.52 28.81 -0.27
CA GLN A 143 -27.17 28.82 -0.81
C GLN A 143 -27.06 27.97 -2.10
N PRO A 144 -26.00 28.15 -2.92
CA PRO A 144 -25.78 27.36 -4.13
C PRO A 144 -25.92 25.86 -3.90
N LYS A 145 -26.72 25.20 -4.75
CA LYS A 145 -26.95 23.76 -4.64
C LYS A 145 -25.72 22.99 -5.12
N LEU A 146 -25.31 22.02 -4.32
CA LEU A 146 -24.32 21.01 -4.71
C LEU A 146 -25.03 19.78 -5.29
N SER A 147 -24.26 18.79 -5.73
CA SER A 147 -24.80 17.55 -6.29
C SER A 147 -24.06 16.33 -5.75
N TYR A 148 -24.81 15.25 -5.49
CA TYR A 148 -24.23 13.96 -5.15
C TYR A 148 -23.52 13.27 -6.33
N ASP A 149 -23.67 13.79 -7.55
CA ASP A 149 -23.01 13.24 -8.74
C ASP A 149 -21.48 13.21 -8.64
N ILE A 150 -20.89 14.10 -7.84
CA ILE A 150 -19.45 14.12 -7.56
C ILE A 150 -18.94 12.80 -6.98
N TYR A 151 -19.76 12.10 -6.18
CA TYR A 151 -19.42 10.79 -5.62
C TYR A 151 -19.44 9.64 -6.64
N HIS A 152 -19.97 9.92 -7.83
CA HIS A 152 -20.08 8.98 -8.94
C HIS A 152 -19.07 9.25 -10.06
N SER A 153 -18.28 10.33 -9.95
CA SER A 153 -17.27 10.72 -10.92
C SER A 153 -15.85 10.59 -10.35
N ALA A 154 -14.84 10.70 -11.22
CA ALA A 154 -13.44 10.69 -10.79
C ALA A 154 -13.09 11.88 -9.87
N GLU A 155 -13.92 12.92 -9.83
CA GLU A 155 -13.72 14.11 -9.01
C GLU A 155 -13.72 13.80 -7.50
N VAL A 156 -14.40 12.73 -7.05
CA VAL A 156 -14.34 12.31 -5.64
C VAL A 156 -12.89 12.03 -5.19
N LYS A 157 -12.05 11.54 -6.10
CA LYS A 157 -10.63 11.30 -5.80
C LYS A 157 -9.84 12.59 -5.66
N LEU A 158 -10.21 13.62 -6.42
CA LEU A 158 -9.59 14.95 -6.37
C LEU A 158 -10.05 15.71 -5.13
N ALA A 159 -11.32 15.57 -4.75
CA ALA A 159 -11.90 16.17 -3.56
C ALA A 159 -11.44 15.50 -2.25
N ALA A 160 -10.94 14.27 -2.31
CA ALA A 160 -10.42 13.57 -1.13
C ALA A 160 -9.13 14.24 -0.63
N PRO A 161 -9.10 14.75 0.62
CA PRO A 161 -7.93 15.36 1.21
C PRO A 161 -6.86 14.31 1.51
N ALA A 162 -5.63 14.77 1.74
CA ALA A 162 -4.64 13.95 2.44
C ALA A 162 -5.18 13.66 3.85
N ARG A 163 -5.22 12.38 4.21
CA ARG A 163 -5.73 11.93 5.52
C ARG A 163 -4.64 11.15 6.24
N SER A 164 -4.66 11.16 7.56
CA SER A 164 -3.80 10.30 8.37
C SER A 164 -4.23 8.84 8.17
N LEU A 165 -3.28 8.00 7.80
CA LEU A 165 -3.48 6.56 7.64
C LEU A 165 -2.95 5.82 8.85
N ARG A 166 -3.54 4.67 9.16
CA ARG A 166 -2.99 3.67 10.08
C ARG A 166 -2.37 2.56 9.25
N ILE A 167 -1.06 2.38 9.32
CA ILE A 167 -0.31 1.48 8.43
C ILE A 167 0.51 0.49 9.27
N ALA A 168 0.38 -0.79 8.95
CA ALA A 168 1.22 -1.82 9.56
C ALA A 168 2.44 -2.10 8.69
N VAL A 169 3.62 -2.19 9.30
CA VAL A 169 4.82 -2.73 8.66
C VAL A 169 5.10 -4.10 9.25
N LEU A 170 4.87 -5.17 8.49
CA LEU A 170 5.14 -6.53 8.98
C LEU A 170 6.64 -6.80 8.84
N SER A 171 7.38 -6.73 9.95
CA SER A 171 8.83 -6.93 9.98
C SER A 171 9.25 -7.61 11.27
N ARG A 172 10.21 -8.53 11.18
CA ARG A 172 10.85 -9.15 12.35
C ARG A 172 12.10 -8.41 12.82
N GLU A 173 12.67 -7.60 11.93
CA GLU A 173 13.97 -6.98 12.12
C GLU A 173 13.83 -5.46 12.14
N ASP A 174 14.55 -4.82 13.08
CA ASP A 174 14.79 -3.39 13.07
C ASP A 174 15.99 -3.07 12.18
N ASN A 175 15.76 -3.05 10.87
CA ASN A 175 16.76 -2.70 9.86
C ASN A 175 16.51 -1.30 9.27
N HIS A 176 17.50 -0.78 8.53
CA HIS A 176 17.41 0.54 7.89
C HIS A 176 16.13 0.71 7.07
N SER A 177 15.74 -0.29 6.29
CA SER A 177 14.55 -0.17 5.43
C SER A 177 13.26 -0.04 6.26
N THR A 178 13.13 -0.81 7.34
CA THR A 178 11.99 -0.71 8.26
C THR A 178 11.95 0.66 8.93
N ARG A 179 13.08 1.15 9.47
CA ARG A 179 13.15 2.49 10.09
C ARG A 179 12.82 3.60 9.10
N ARG A 180 13.35 3.55 7.88
CA ARG A 180 13.02 4.53 6.83
C ARG A 180 11.53 4.57 6.50
N LEU A 181 10.87 3.40 6.44
CA LEU A 181 9.42 3.34 6.23
C LEU A 181 8.66 3.97 7.39
N VAL A 182 9.06 3.71 8.64
CA VAL A 182 8.45 4.33 9.83
C VAL A 182 8.62 5.85 9.80
N THR A 183 9.87 6.33 9.70
CA THR A 183 10.18 7.76 9.70
C THR A 183 9.42 8.52 8.62
N GLU A 184 9.47 8.07 7.37
CA GLU A 184 8.76 8.74 6.27
C GLU A 184 7.24 8.76 6.48
N GLY A 185 6.67 7.66 7.01
CA GLY A 185 5.24 7.60 7.28
C GLY A 185 4.81 8.56 8.39
N GLU A 186 5.59 8.65 9.46
CA GLU A 186 5.34 9.57 10.58
C GLU A 186 5.52 11.04 10.17
N GLU A 187 6.53 11.35 9.36
CA GLU A 187 6.75 12.69 8.78
C GLU A 187 5.57 13.14 7.91
N ARG A 188 4.93 12.20 7.20
CA ARG A 188 3.67 12.42 6.46
C ARG A 188 2.42 12.49 7.34
N GLY A 189 2.58 12.34 8.65
CA GLY A 189 1.49 12.38 9.62
C GLY A 189 0.66 11.10 9.64
N HIS A 190 1.17 9.97 9.18
CA HIS A 190 0.52 8.67 9.40
C HIS A 190 0.87 8.09 10.77
N THR A 191 0.17 7.03 11.17
CA THR A 191 0.51 6.22 12.34
C THR A 191 1.03 4.89 11.83
N ILE A 192 2.29 4.61 12.13
CA ILE A 192 2.98 3.41 11.66
C ILE A 192 3.18 2.45 12.83
N GLU A 193 2.76 1.21 12.66
CA GLU A 193 2.95 0.14 13.66
C GLU A 193 3.82 -0.95 13.04
N VAL A 194 4.98 -1.22 13.65
CA VAL A 194 5.85 -2.33 13.24
C VAL A 194 5.40 -3.57 14.00
N ILE A 195 5.03 -4.62 13.25
CA ILE A 195 4.44 -5.84 13.81
C ILE A 195 5.34 -7.03 13.45
N ASP A 196 5.82 -7.74 14.47
CA ASP A 196 6.54 -8.98 14.25
C ASP A 196 5.57 -10.04 13.68
N THR A 197 5.80 -10.40 12.43
CA THR A 197 4.93 -11.32 11.69
C THR A 197 4.82 -12.70 12.34
N THR A 198 5.84 -13.14 13.08
CA THR A 198 5.86 -14.48 13.72
C THR A 198 5.11 -14.54 15.04
N ARG A 199 4.82 -13.39 15.64
CA ARG A 199 4.00 -13.28 16.86
C ARG A 199 2.52 -13.12 16.55
N CYS A 200 2.17 -12.83 15.29
CA CYS A 200 0.78 -12.83 14.87
C CYS A 200 0.19 -14.23 14.93
N TYR A 201 -1.07 -14.36 15.32
CA TYR A 201 -1.90 -15.56 15.15
C TYR A 201 -3.30 -15.15 14.67
N MET A 202 -4.06 -16.07 14.10
CA MET A 202 -5.28 -15.72 13.37
C MET A 202 -6.49 -16.51 13.89
N ALA A 203 -7.62 -15.83 14.02
CA ALA A 203 -8.91 -16.51 14.12
C ALA A 203 -9.50 -16.60 12.71
N ILE A 204 -9.60 -17.83 12.18
CA ILE A 204 -10.18 -18.11 10.87
C ILE A 204 -11.61 -18.55 11.10
N ASN A 205 -12.56 -17.67 10.84
CA ASN A 205 -13.98 -17.97 10.90
C ASN A 205 -14.71 -17.24 9.76
N THR A 206 -15.93 -17.68 9.47
CA THR A 206 -16.71 -17.23 8.31
C THR A 206 -17.24 -15.79 8.42
N LEU A 207 -17.42 -15.26 9.63
CA LEU A 207 -18.15 -14.01 9.87
C LEU A 207 -17.24 -12.84 10.27
N ALA A 208 -16.20 -13.13 11.04
CA ALA A 208 -15.27 -12.16 11.61
C ALA A 208 -13.83 -12.73 11.62
N PRO A 209 -13.17 -12.84 10.46
CA PRO A 209 -11.75 -13.13 10.42
C PRO A 209 -10.96 -12.10 11.24
N GLU A 210 -9.94 -12.53 11.97
CA GLU A 210 -9.14 -11.64 12.80
C GLU A 210 -7.65 -12.01 12.74
N VAL A 211 -6.80 -11.00 12.93
CA VAL A 211 -5.38 -11.18 13.25
C VAL A 211 -5.20 -10.69 14.67
N HIS A 212 -4.47 -11.45 15.48
CA HIS A 212 -4.13 -11.14 16.86
C HIS A 212 -2.62 -11.00 17.01
N TYR A 213 -2.20 -10.21 17.98
CA TYR A 213 -0.82 -9.99 18.35
C TYR A 213 -0.75 -9.80 19.88
N ASP A 214 0.10 -10.57 20.55
CA ASP A 214 0.32 -10.52 22.00
C ASP A 214 -0.98 -10.51 22.85
N GLY A 215 -1.89 -11.45 22.58
CA GLY A 215 -3.14 -11.57 23.35
C GLY A 215 -4.27 -10.65 22.89
N THR A 216 -4.00 -9.72 21.96
CA THR A 216 -4.97 -8.70 21.55
C THR A 216 -5.30 -8.79 20.06
N ARG A 217 -6.56 -8.54 19.72
CA ARG A 217 -6.98 -8.39 18.32
C ARG A 217 -6.30 -7.16 17.73
N LEU A 218 -5.62 -7.35 16.61
CA LEU A 218 -5.08 -6.23 15.85
C LEU A 218 -6.22 -5.38 15.26
N PRO A 219 -6.05 -4.05 15.29
CA PRO A 219 -7.02 -3.13 14.73
C PRO A 219 -7.02 -3.21 13.20
N ARG A 220 -7.99 -2.55 12.59
CA ARG A 220 -8.01 -2.39 11.13
C ARG A 220 -6.90 -1.44 10.69
N TYR A 221 -6.24 -1.76 9.58
CA TYR A 221 -5.24 -0.93 8.94
C TYR A 221 -5.75 -0.42 7.58
N ASP A 222 -5.33 0.79 7.20
CA ASP A 222 -5.57 1.30 5.85
C ASP A 222 -4.67 0.60 4.83
N ALA A 223 -3.43 0.31 5.23
CA ALA A 223 -2.48 -0.43 4.42
C ALA A 223 -1.52 -1.28 5.25
N VAL A 224 -0.96 -2.31 4.62
CA VAL A 224 0.06 -3.19 5.19
C VAL A 224 1.25 -3.24 4.24
N ILE A 225 2.46 -2.97 4.75
CA ILE A 225 3.73 -3.06 4.04
C ILE A 225 4.49 -4.31 4.54
N PRO A 226 4.36 -5.48 3.89
CA PRO A 226 5.11 -6.66 4.27
C PRO A 226 6.60 -6.54 3.98
N ARG A 227 7.42 -6.73 5.02
CA ARG A 227 8.88 -6.93 4.97
C ARG A 227 9.23 -8.36 5.34
N ILE A 228 8.56 -9.31 4.68
CA ILE A 228 8.64 -10.75 4.99
C ILE A 228 9.99 -11.33 4.52
N GLY A 229 10.78 -11.80 5.49
CA GLY A 229 12.05 -12.48 5.24
C GLY A 229 11.88 -13.87 4.61
N PRO A 230 12.88 -14.37 3.85
CA PRO A 230 12.79 -15.67 3.18
C PRO A 230 12.44 -16.84 4.11
N SER A 231 12.99 -16.85 5.34
CA SER A 231 12.85 -17.92 6.33
C SER A 231 11.44 -18.09 6.88
N ILE A 232 10.58 -17.08 6.74
CA ILE A 232 9.20 -17.10 7.25
C ILE A 232 8.17 -16.89 6.13
N THR A 233 8.54 -17.10 4.86
CA THR A 233 7.67 -16.80 3.72
C THR A 233 6.31 -17.50 3.83
N ALA A 234 6.30 -18.79 4.18
CA ALA A 234 5.05 -19.56 4.29
C ALA A 234 4.10 -18.98 5.33
N TYR A 235 4.58 -18.77 6.57
CA TYR A 235 3.76 -18.20 7.64
C TYR A 235 3.43 -16.72 7.42
N GLY A 236 4.42 -15.93 7.01
CA GLY A 236 4.23 -14.50 6.77
C GLY A 236 3.23 -14.19 5.67
N THR A 237 3.22 -14.99 4.59
CA THR A 237 2.21 -14.84 3.53
C THR A 237 0.83 -15.35 3.95
N ALA A 238 0.74 -16.29 4.91
CA ALA A 238 -0.54 -16.68 5.51
C ALA A 238 -1.14 -15.53 6.35
N VAL A 239 -0.33 -14.90 7.22
CA VAL A 239 -0.74 -13.72 8.00
C VAL A 239 -1.14 -12.56 7.07
N LEU A 240 -0.34 -12.29 6.04
CA LEU A 240 -0.64 -11.25 5.06
C LEU A 240 -1.96 -11.49 4.33
N ARG A 241 -2.26 -12.75 3.97
CA ARG A 241 -3.51 -13.12 3.30
C ARG A 241 -4.74 -12.90 4.17
N GLN A 242 -4.58 -12.98 5.49
CA GLN A 242 -5.65 -12.62 6.42
C GLN A 242 -5.94 -11.12 6.36
N PHE A 243 -4.92 -10.25 6.30
CA PHE A 243 -5.12 -8.81 6.07
C PHE A 243 -5.79 -8.51 4.72
N GLU A 244 -5.39 -9.22 3.66
CA GLU A 244 -6.03 -9.11 2.34
C GLU A 244 -7.51 -9.50 2.40
N SER A 245 -7.84 -10.58 3.12
CA SER A 245 -9.22 -11.05 3.31
C SER A 245 -10.08 -10.07 4.11
N LEU A 246 -9.46 -9.24 4.96
CA LEU A 246 -10.09 -8.13 5.67
C LEU A 246 -10.29 -6.88 4.80
N GLY A 247 -9.89 -6.92 3.53
CA GLY A 247 -9.98 -5.79 2.60
C GLY A 247 -8.88 -4.74 2.79
N THR A 248 -7.83 -5.05 3.56
CA THR A 248 -6.70 -4.14 3.79
C THR A 248 -5.85 -4.03 2.51
N HIS A 249 -5.37 -2.82 2.19
CA HIS A 249 -4.48 -2.64 1.04
C HIS A 249 -3.06 -3.14 1.36
N CYS A 250 -2.62 -4.22 0.73
CA CYS A 250 -1.28 -4.77 0.95
C CYS A 250 -0.31 -4.41 -0.19
N VAL A 251 0.89 -3.91 0.15
CA VAL A 251 1.97 -3.64 -0.81
C VAL A 251 3.28 -4.29 -0.36
N ASN A 252 3.61 -5.51 -0.79
CA ASN A 252 2.97 -6.33 -1.82
C ASN A 252 1.87 -7.27 -1.30
N GLY A 253 1.16 -7.92 -2.23
CA GLY A 253 0.21 -8.99 -1.90
C GLY A 253 0.87 -10.36 -1.69
N SER A 254 0.17 -11.25 -0.98
CA SER A 254 0.68 -12.56 -0.56
C SER A 254 1.04 -13.47 -1.74
N ALA A 255 0.17 -13.57 -2.74
CA ALA A 255 0.39 -14.37 -3.95
C ALA A 255 1.65 -13.95 -4.72
N GLY A 256 1.85 -12.63 -4.88
CA GLY A 256 3.02 -12.08 -5.57
C GLY A 256 4.32 -12.37 -4.83
N ILE A 257 4.31 -12.24 -3.50
CA ILE A 257 5.46 -12.58 -2.65
C ILE A 257 5.80 -14.07 -2.79
N THR A 258 4.82 -14.96 -2.62
CA THR A 258 5.05 -16.41 -2.77
C THR A 258 5.61 -16.76 -4.15
N ALA A 259 5.00 -16.25 -5.23
CA ALA A 259 5.41 -16.57 -6.59
C ALA A 259 6.80 -16.03 -6.94
N SER A 260 7.16 -14.84 -6.44
CA SER A 260 8.49 -14.25 -6.64
C SER A 260 9.62 -14.97 -5.88
N ARG A 261 9.29 -15.64 -4.77
CA ARG A 261 10.24 -16.35 -3.89
C ARG A 261 10.57 -17.75 -4.39
N ASP A 262 9.60 -18.43 -4.98
CA ASP A 262 9.81 -19.72 -5.62
C ASP A 262 10.52 -19.52 -6.95
N LYS A 263 11.80 -19.87 -7.02
CA LYS A 263 12.61 -19.66 -8.23
C LYS A 263 12.06 -20.45 -9.42
N LEU A 264 11.58 -21.68 -9.22
CA LEU A 264 11.03 -22.48 -10.31
C LEU A 264 9.75 -21.84 -10.85
N HIS A 265 8.81 -21.54 -9.95
CA HIS A 265 7.55 -20.93 -10.33
C HIS A 265 7.76 -19.55 -10.96
N ALA A 266 8.67 -18.73 -10.41
CA ALA A 266 9.03 -17.43 -10.97
C ALA A 266 9.54 -17.55 -12.41
N HIS A 267 10.46 -18.48 -12.70
CA HIS A 267 10.97 -18.69 -14.05
C HIS A 267 9.86 -19.18 -15.00
N GLN A 268 8.99 -20.09 -14.55
CA GLN A 268 7.85 -20.55 -15.37
C GLN A 268 6.91 -19.40 -15.73
N LEU A 269 6.58 -18.52 -14.79
CA LEU A 269 5.71 -17.37 -15.02
C LEU A 269 6.34 -16.32 -15.94
N LEU A 270 7.64 -16.04 -15.78
CA LEU A 270 8.38 -15.13 -16.65
C LEU A 270 8.48 -15.68 -18.08
N ALA A 271 8.79 -16.97 -18.22
CA ALA A 271 8.86 -17.65 -19.52
C ALA A 271 7.52 -17.63 -20.25
N ALA A 272 6.42 -17.93 -19.55
CA ALA A 272 5.06 -17.90 -20.10
C ALA A 272 4.63 -16.50 -20.61
N ARG A 273 5.35 -15.45 -20.22
CA ARG A 273 5.12 -14.05 -20.66
C ARG A 273 6.17 -13.52 -21.62
N GLY A 274 7.05 -14.38 -22.13
CA GLY A 274 8.10 -14.01 -23.07
C GLY A 274 9.07 -12.97 -22.47
N ILE A 275 9.39 -13.10 -21.18
CA ILE A 275 10.36 -12.24 -20.52
C ILE A 275 11.71 -12.96 -20.53
N GLY A 276 12.73 -12.29 -21.08
CA GLY A 276 14.07 -12.84 -21.20
C GLY A 276 14.67 -13.18 -19.84
N MET A 277 15.22 -14.37 -19.72
CA MET A 277 16.01 -14.87 -18.59
C MET A 277 17.20 -15.64 -19.14
N PRO A 278 18.26 -15.87 -18.35
CA PRO A 278 19.29 -16.81 -18.75
C PRO A 278 18.67 -18.20 -18.96
N GLN A 279 19.19 -18.96 -19.92
CA GLN A 279 18.69 -20.30 -20.21
C GLN A 279 18.81 -21.17 -18.97
N THR A 280 17.72 -21.80 -18.54
CA THR A 280 17.63 -22.44 -17.23
C THR A 280 16.96 -23.80 -17.35
N ALA A 281 17.56 -24.81 -16.74
CA ALA A 281 16.98 -26.12 -16.52
C ALA A 281 16.82 -26.37 -15.02
N PHE A 282 15.77 -27.09 -14.64
CA PHE A 282 15.46 -27.42 -13.25
C PHE A 282 15.49 -28.92 -13.06
N ALA A 283 16.02 -29.37 -11.93
CA ALA A 283 16.01 -30.78 -11.60
C ALA A 283 16.04 -31.04 -10.09
N ALA A 284 15.53 -32.21 -9.71
CA ALA A 284 15.57 -32.71 -8.33
C ALA A 284 16.60 -33.85 -8.20
N SER A 285 16.40 -34.93 -8.95
CA SER A 285 17.34 -36.05 -9.02
C SER A 285 17.33 -36.68 -10.42
N PRO A 286 17.80 -35.97 -11.45
CA PRO A 286 17.93 -36.55 -12.77
C PRO A 286 19.04 -37.60 -12.73
N LYS A 287 18.77 -38.81 -13.21
CA LYS A 287 19.84 -39.78 -13.49
C LYS A 287 20.65 -39.37 -14.74
N ASP A 288 20.09 -38.48 -15.56
CA ASP A 288 20.64 -38.00 -16.82
C ASP A 288 21.17 -36.56 -16.70
N THR A 289 22.32 -36.41 -16.05
CA THR A 289 23.00 -35.13 -15.83
C THR A 289 23.49 -34.50 -17.13
N ASP A 290 23.89 -35.34 -18.08
CA ASP A 290 24.46 -34.89 -19.33
C ASP A 290 23.43 -34.23 -20.23
N ASN A 291 22.23 -34.80 -20.29
CA ASN A 291 21.11 -34.18 -20.98
C ASN A 291 20.67 -32.91 -20.27
N LEU A 292 20.60 -32.89 -18.93
CA LEU A 292 20.27 -31.68 -18.19
C LEU A 292 21.21 -30.52 -18.52
N ILE A 293 22.52 -30.77 -18.55
CA ILE A 293 23.52 -29.79 -18.97
C ILE A 293 23.30 -29.40 -20.44
N GLY A 294 23.03 -30.38 -21.31
CA GLY A 294 22.73 -30.17 -22.72
C GLY A 294 21.54 -29.24 -22.98
N LEU A 295 20.51 -29.27 -22.12
CA LEU A 295 19.34 -28.38 -22.19
C LEU A 295 19.69 -26.91 -21.95
N VAL A 296 20.83 -26.62 -21.32
CA VAL A 296 21.27 -25.25 -20.98
C VAL A 296 22.36 -24.77 -21.93
N GLY A 297 23.28 -25.64 -22.33
CA GLY A 297 24.35 -25.34 -23.28
C GLY A 297 25.73 -25.84 -22.82
N SER A 298 26.74 -25.55 -23.64
CA SER A 298 28.13 -26.02 -23.45
C SER A 298 29.06 -25.01 -22.77
N GLY A 299 28.62 -23.76 -22.59
CA GLY A 299 29.38 -22.73 -21.90
C GLY A 299 29.42 -22.95 -20.38
N PRO A 300 30.15 -22.08 -19.63
CA PRO A 300 30.10 -22.09 -18.17
C PRO A 300 28.67 -22.00 -17.65
N LEU A 301 28.41 -22.73 -16.56
CA LEU A 301 27.09 -22.89 -15.97
C LEU A 301 27.09 -22.40 -14.54
N VAL A 302 25.94 -21.90 -14.10
CA VAL A 302 25.66 -21.58 -12.71
C VAL A 302 24.69 -22.63 -12.17
N VAL A 303 25.11 -23.35 -11.13
CA VAL A 303 24.26 -24.30 -10.40
C VAL A 303 23.80 -23.63 -9.11
N LYS A 304 22.48 -23.52 -8.91
CA LYS A 304 21.90 -22.88 -7.70
C LYS A 304 20.97 -23.84 -6.98
N LEU A 305 21.13 -23.95 -5.65
CA LEU A 305 20.15 -24.58 -4.79
C LEU A 305 18.87 -23.73 -4.71
N LEU A 306 17.72 -24.40 -4.71
CA LEU A 306 16.43 -23.73 -4.52
C LEU A 306 16.27 -23.29 -3.05
N GLU A 307 16.67 -24.16 -2.13
CA GLU A 307 16.59 -24.00 -0.68
C GLU A 307 17.85 -23.35 -0.10
N SER A 308 18.16 -22.13 -0.54
CA SER A 308 19.29 -21.40 0.02
C SER A 308 19.05 -19.90 0.13
N THR A 309 19.68 -19.29 1.13
CA THR A 309 19.62 -17.85 1.41
C THR A 309 20.97 -17.19 1.13
N GLN A 310 20.93 -15.91 0.76
CA GLN A 310 22.10 -15.03 0.61
C GLN A 310 23.23 -15.58 -0.28
N GLY A 311 22.92 -16.31 -1.35
CA GLY A 311 23.90 -16.81 -2.31
C GLY A 311 24.80 -17.94 -1.81
N LYS A 312 24.51 -18.53 -0.63
CA LYS A 312 25.07 -19.84 -0.25
C LYS A 312 24.44 -20.87 -1.20
N GLY A 313 25.21 -21.77 -1.80
CA GLY A 313 24.68 -22.72 -2.78
C GLY A 313 24.46 -22.18 -4.20
N VAL A 314 25.16 -21.10 -4.59
CA VAL A 314 25.32 -20.68 -6.00
C VAL A 314 26.77 -20.93 -6.39
N VAL A 315 26.99 -21.80 -7.37
CA VAL A 315 28.33 -22.24 -7.81
C VAL A 315 28.48 -21.99 -9.31
N LEU A 316 29.60 -21.36 -9.70
CA LEU A 316 30.01 -21.27 -11.10
C LEU A 316 30.82 -22.51 -11.46
N ALA A 317 30.42 -23.19 -12.51
CA ALA A 317 31.12 -24.33 -13.09
C ALA A 317 31.63 -23.92 -14.48
N GLU A 318 32.94 -23.69 -14.59
CA GLU A 318 33.57 -23.25 -15.83
C GLU A 318 33.64 -24.35 -16.89
N THR A 319 33.63 -25.61 -16.45
CA THR A 319 33.69 -26.79 -17.32
C THR A 319 32.49 -27.70 -17.10
N ARG A 320 32.14 -28.46 -18.14
CA ARG A 320 31.08 -29.48 -18.06
C ARG A 320 31.34 -30.49 -16.93
N LYS A 321 32.58 -30.93 -16.75
CA LYS A 321 32.97 -31.85 -15.67
C LYS A 321 32.75 -31.23 -14.29
N ALA A 322 33.12 -29.97 -14.10
CA ALA A 322 32.85 -29.26 -12.85
C ALA A 322 31.34 -29.16 -12.57
N ALA A 323 30.53 -28.89 -13.60
CA ALA A 323 29.08 -28.82 -13.46
C ALA A 323 28.49 -30.18 -13.05
N GLN A 324 28.93 -31.27 -13.67
CA GLN A 324 28.54 -32.64 -13.30
C GLN A 324 28.86 -32.92 -11.83
N SER A 325 30.09 -32.65 -11.38
CA SER A 325 30.50 -32.89 -9.98
C SER A 325 29.66 -32.09 -8.97
N VAL A 326 29.32 -30.84 -9.29
CA VAL A 326 28.45 -30.02 -8.42
C VAL A 326 27.03 -30.59 -8.38
N ILE A 327 26.50 -31.03 -9.52
CA ILE A 327 25.16 -31.63 -9.61
C ILE A 327 25.11 -32.99 -8.89
N ASP A 328 26.16 -33.82 -8.97
CA ASP A 328 26.29 -35.05 -8.19
C ASP A 328 26.27 -34.76 -6.68
N ALA A 329 27.04 -33.77 -6.23
CA ALA A 329 27.07 -33.37 -4.83
C ALA A 329 25.69 -32.89 -4.35
N PHE A 330 24.99 -32.08 -5.13
CA PHE A 330 23.64 -31.60 -4.78
C PHE A 330 22.59 -32.72 -4.77
N ARG A 331 22.72 -33.71 -5.66
CA ARG A 331 21.88 -34.93 -5.63
C ARG A 331 22.09 -35.72 -4.34
N GLY A 332 23.33 -35.85 -3.86
CA GLY A 332 23.64 -36.48 -2.58
C GLY A 332 22.94 -35.81 -1.39
N LEU A 333 22.73 -34.50 -1.46
CA LEU A 333 21.99 -33.72 -0.46
C LEU A 333 20.45 -33.82 -0.61
N ARG A 334 19.94 -34.54 -1.62
CA ARG A 334 18.51 -34.64 -1.96
C ARG A 334 17.83 -33.27 -2.12
N ALA A 335 18.58 -32.27 -2.56
CA ALA A 335 18.08 -30.90 -2.71
C ALA A 335 17.67 -30.61 -4.16
N ASN A 336 16.60 -29.85 -4.34
CA ASN A 336 16.23 -29.33 -5.66
C ASN A 336 17.21 -28.23 -6.10
N PHE A 337 17.56 -28.22 -7.38
CA PHE A 337 18.50 -27.25 -7.94
C PHE A 337 18.10 -26.76 -9.33
N LEU A 338 18.68 -25.64 -9.72
CA LEU A 338 18.61 -25.10 -11.07
C LEU A 338 20.01 -25.06 -11.68
N VAL A 339 20.09 -25.33 -12.97
CA VAL A 339 21.29 -25.17 -13.80
C VAL A 339 20.99 -24.07 -14.79
N GLN A 340 21.84 -23.06 -14.87
CA GLN A 340 21.58 -21.85 -15.64
C GLN A 340 22.80 -21.46 -16.45
N SER A 341 22.61 -20.93 -17.66
CA SER A 341 23.70 -20.42 -18.50
C SER A 341 24.38 -19.24 -17.81
N PHE A 342 25.71 -19.22 -17.75
CA PHE A 342 26.45 -18.07 -17.25
C PHE A 342 26.51 -16.98 -18.33
N VAL A 343 25.94 -15.80 -18.03
CA VAL A 343 25.97 -14.63 -18.90
C VAL A 343 27.31 -13.92 -18.72
N LYS A 344 28.33 -14.34 -19.48
CA LYS A 344 29.70 -13.81 -19.39
C LYS A 344 29.76 -12.30 -19.67
N GLU A 345 28.89 -11.83 -20.57
CA GLU A 345 28.82 -10.44 -21.01
C GLU A 345 28.48 -9.47 -19.86
N ALA A 346 27.82 -9.98 -18.82
CA ALA A 346 27.52 -9.20 -17.64
C ALA A 346 28.77 -8.86 -16.81
N ALA A 347 29.90 -9.56 -17.01
CA ALA A 347 31.19 -9.27 -16.39
C ALA A 347 31.16 -9.07 -14.86
N GLY A 348 30.32 -9.85 -14.15
CA GLY A 348 30.16 -9.71 -12.70
C GLY A 348 29.40 -8.45 -12.27
N GLU A 349 28.67 -7.82 -13.19
CA GLU A 349 27.80 -6.69 -12.95
C GLU A 349 26.33 -7.07 -13.12
N ASP A 350 25.46 -6.45 -12.33
CA ASP A 350 24.02 -6.52 -12.53
C ASP A 350 23.37 -5.15 -12.35
N ILE A 351 22.20 -4.98 -12.96
CA ILE A 351 21.40 -3.77 -12.84
C ILE A 351 20.17 -4.06 -11.99
N ARG A 352 20.12 -3.45 -10.81
CA ARG A 352 18.93 -3.47 -9.97
C ARG A 352 18.03 -2.30 -10.35
N CYS A 353 16.87 -2.62 -10.92
CA CYS A 353 15.78 -1.68 -11.16
C CYS A 353 14.78 -1.75 -10.01
N LEU A 354 14.48 -0.61 -9.38
CA LEU A 354 13.44 -0.53 -8.36
C LEU A 354 12.14 -0.03 -8.97
N VAL A 355 11.11 -0.86 -8.89
CA VAL A 355 9.77 -0.59 -9.39
C VAL A 355 8.85 -0.22 -8.22
N VAL A 356 8.16 0.92 -8.35
CA VAL A 356 7.09 1.35 -7.43
C VAL A 356 5.87 1.74 -8.26
N ASP A 357 4.71 1.14 -7.95
CA ASP A 357 3.40 1.33 -8.63
C ASP A 357 3.51 1.39 -10.17
N GLY A 358 4.19 0.39 -10.74
CA GLY A 358 4.32 0.24 -12.20
C GLY A 358 5.29 1.21 -12.87
N LYS A 359 6.18 1.87 -12.11
CA LYS A 359 7.25 2.75 -12.64
C LYS A 359 8.61 2.33 -12.10
N VAL A 360 9.64 2.28 -12.95
CA VAL A 360 11.04 2.17 -12.49
C VAL A 360 11.47 3.53 -11.96
N VAL A 361 11.51 3.66 -10.64
CA VAL A 361 11.77 4.92 -9.93
C VAL A 361 13.27 5.16 -9.69
N ALA A 362 14.04 4.09 -9.54
CA ALA A 362 15.48 4.12 -9.35
C ALA A 362 16.15 2.92 -10.03
N ALA A 363 17.40 3.09 -10.42
CA ALA A 363 18.22 1.99 -10.90
C ALA A 363 19.66 2.19 -10.45
N MET A 364 20.31 1.11 -10.04
CA MET A 364 21.73 1.10 -9.73
C MET A 364 22.40 -0.07 -10.41
N LYS A 365 23.64 0.15 -10.85
CA LYS A 365 24.54 -0.92 -11.25
C LYS A 365 25.29 -1.38 -10.01
N ARG A 366 25.30 -2.69 -9.77
CA ARG A 366 26.15 -3.30 -8.75
C ARG A 366 27.26 -4.06 -9.45
N SER A 367 28.47 -3.90 -8.95
CA SER A 367 29.65 -4.60 -9.46
C SER A 367 30.23 -5.45 -8.33
N ALA A 368 30.60 -6.70 -8.64
CA ALA A 368 31.25 -7.57 -7.68
C ALA A 368 32.64 -7.04 -7.28
N SER A 369 33.14 -7.47 -6.13
CA SER A 369 34.48 -7.14 -5.63
C SER A 369 35.44 -8.31 -5.83
N GLY A 370 36.60 -8.05 -6.42
CA GLY A 370 37.62 -9.08 -6.66
C GLY A 370 37.19 -10.12 -7.70
N ASP A 371 37.57 -11.38 -7.49
CA ASP A 371 37.28 -12.52 -8.38
C ASP A 371 35.89 -13.15 -8.18
N ASP A 372 35.01 -12.59 -7.34
CA ASP A 372 33.64 -13.10 -7.18
C ASP A 372 32.79 -12.65 -8.39
N PHE A 373 32.06 -13.57 -9.01
CA PHE A 373 31.13 -13.24 -10.10
C PHE A 373 29.78 -12.71 -9.59
N ARG A 374 29.55 -12.69 -8.28
CA ARG A 374 28.30 -12.25 -7.64
C ARG A 374 28.40 -10.81 -7.16
N SER A 375 27.51 -9.95 -7.66
CA SER A 375 27.48 -8.51 -7.44
C SER A 375 26.64 -8.05 -6.21
N ASN A 376 26.29 -8.95 -5.29
CA ASN A 376 25.45 -8.60 -4.14
C ASN A 376 26.16 -7.61 -3.20
N LEU A 377 25.53 -6.46 -2.93
CA LEU A 377 26.02 -5.43 -1.99
C LEU A 377 26.43 -5.97 -0.60
N HIS A 378 25.66 -6.92 -0.06
CA HIS A 378 25.96 -7.53 1.26
C HIS A 378 27.27 -8.34 1.29
N ARG A 379 27.93 -8.53 0.14
CA ARG A 379 29.22 -9.23 0.02
C ARG A 379 30.38 -8.32 -0.38
N GLY A 380 30.25 -7.01 -0.17
CA GLY A 380 31.31 -6.04 -0.48
C GLY A 380 31.29 -5.48 -1.90
N GLY A 381 30.26 -5.82 -2.70
CA GLY A 381 30.06 -5.20 -4.01
C GLY A 381 29.80 -3.70 -3.92
N THR A 382 30.18 -2.95 -4.95
CA THR A 382 29.94 -1.49 -5.02
C THR A 382 28.63 -1.21 -5.77
N ALA A 383 27.93 -0.14 -5.40
CA ALA A 383 26.74 0.32 -6.13
C ALA A 383 26.94 1.75 -6.65
N LYS A 384 26.57 1.96 -7.92
CA LYS A 384 26.58 3.28 -8.56
C LYS A 384 25.26 3.50 -9.30
N PRO A 385 24.75 4.75 -9.38
CA PRO A 385 23.57 5.03 -10.16
C PRO A 385 23.82 4.69 -11.63
N VAL A 386 22.80 4.18 -12.33
CA VAL A 386 22.92 3.80 -13.74
C VAL A 386 21.73 4.30 -14.56
N ARG A 387 22.00 4.76 -15.78
CA ARG A 387 20.97 5.05 -16.76
C ARG A 387 20.60 3.75 -17.48
N ILE A 388 19.33 3.36 -17.33
CA ILE A 388 18.78 2.18 -17.99
C ILE A 388 18.20 2.51 -19.36
N THR A 389 18.27 1.54 -20.28
CA THR A 389 17.69 1.63 -21.62
C THR A 389 16.15 1.51 -21.57
N ARG A 390 15.49 1.80 -22.70
CA ARG A 390 14.04 1.60 -22.83
C ARG A 390 13.66 0.12 -22.66
N GLU A 391 14.47 -0.78 -23.20
CA GLU A 391 14.26 -2.22 -23.16
C GLU A 391 14.47 -2.79 -21.74
N GLU A 392 15.49 -2.35 -21.02
CA GLU A 392 15.72 -2.70 -19.61
C GLU A 392 14.55 -2.24 -18.73
N ARG A 393 14.08 -1.01 -18.95
CA ARG A 393 12.94 -0.46 -18.23
C ARG A 393 11.67 -1.26 -18.49
N ASP A 394 11.36 -1.55 -19.76
CA ASP A 394 10.19 -2.34 -20.12
C ASP A 394 10.25 -3.75 -19.53
N THR A 395 11.41 -4.40 -19.62
CA THR A 395 11.66 -5.74 -19.06
C THR A 395 11.45 -5.76 -17.54
N ALA A 396 11.98 -4.78 -16.81
CA ALA A 396 11.77 -4.65 -15.37
C ALA A 396 10.28 -4.43 -15.01
N LEU A 397 9.57 -3.58 -15.77
CA LEU A 397 8.15 -3.32 -15.55
C LEU A 397 7.29 -4.55 -15.83
N ARG A 398 7.55 -5.26 -16.92
CA ARG A 398 6.87 -6.51 -17.26
C ARG A 398 7.12 -7.56 -16.18
N ALA A 399 8.37 -7.73 -15.74
CA ALA A 399 8.73 -8.70 -14.71
C ALA A 399 8.01 -8.43 -13.38
N ALA A 400 8.01 -7.17 -12.88
CA ALA A 400 7.27 -6.82 -11.66
C ALA A 400 5.76 -7.04 -11.81
N ARG A 401 5.20 -6.77 -13.00
CA ARG A 401 3.77 -6.95 -13.31
C ARG A 401 3.35 -8.42 -13.32
N VAL A 402 4.21 -9.34 -13.77
CA VAL A 402 3.90 -10.79 -13.75
C VAL A 402 3.51 -11.27 -12.35
N PHE A 403 4.16 -10.73 -11.32
CA PHE A 403 3.90 -11.06 -9.92
C PHE A 403 2.93 -10.11 -9.22
N ASN A 404 2.36 -9.14 -9.94
CA ASN A 404 1.50 -8.09 -9.38
C ASN A 404 2.13 -7.36 -8.16
N LEU A 405 3.43 -7.03 -8.26
CA LEU A 405 4.15 -6.36 -7.17
C LEU A 405 4.07 -4.83 -7.33
N GLY A 406 3.58 -4.16 -6.29
CA GLY A 406 3.58 -2.70 -6.16
C GLY A 406 4.94 -2.12 -5.75
N LEU A 407 5.80 -2.91 -5.10
CA LEU A 407 7.19 -2.59 -4.80
C LEU A 407 8.07 -3.78 -5.18
N ALA A 408 9.00 -3.64 -6.12
CA ALA A 408 9.89 -4.73 -6.51
C ALA A 408 11.31 -4.26 -6.82
N GLY A 409 12.30 -5.06 -6.45
CA GLY A 409 13.65 -4.97 -6.99
C GLY A 409 13.81 -6.01 -8.09
N VAL A 410 14.00 -5.58 -9.34
CA VAL A 410 14.24 -6.47 -10.48
C VAL A 410 15.71 -6.41 -10.85
N ASP A 411 16.39 -7.54 -10.74
CA ASP A 411 17.80 -7.67 -11.06
C ASP A 411 17.95 -8.13 -12.52
N LEU A 412 18.68 -7.37 -13.32
CA LEU A 412 18.88 -7.61 -14.75
C LEU A 412 20.36 -7.84 -15.04
N LEU A 413 20.64 -8.74 -15.98
CA LEU A 413 21.93 -8.89 -16.64
C LEU A 413 21.85 -8.33 -18.05
N ARG A 414 22.88 -7.60 -18.47
CA ARG A 414 23.03 -7.16 -19.87
C ARG A 414 23.61 -8.30 -20.68
N ALA A 415 22.86 -8.78 -21.66
CA ALA A 415 23.33 -9.74 -22.66
C ALA A 415 23.27 -9.10 -24.05
N HIS A 416 23.96 -9.70 -25.01
CA HIS A 416 24.02 -9.21 -26.40
C HIS A 416 22.65 -9.27 -27.10
N ASP A 417 21.77 -10.18 -26.67
CA ASP A 417 20.43 -10.41 -27.20
C ASP A 417 19.33 -9.79 -26.30
N GLY A 418 19.69 -8.77 -25.52
CA GLY A 418 18.77 -8.01 -24.67
C GLY A 418 18.91 -8.31 -23.16
N PRO A 419 18.16 -7.59 -22.31
CA PRO A 419 18.25 -7.74 -20.86
C PRO A 419 17.65 -9.07 -20.39
N LYS A 420 18.35 -9.75 -19.48
CA LYS A 420 17.91 -11.01 -18.85
C LYS A 420 17.54 -10.78 -17.40
N VAL A 421 16.33 -11.15 -17.00
CA VAL A 421 15.89 -11.11 -15.60
C VAL A 421 16.59 -12.21 -14.83
N LEU A 422 17.32 -11.82 -13.78
CA LEU A 422 18.01 -12.73 -12.87
C LEU A 422 17.14 -13.08 -11.66
N GLU A 423 16.50 -12.08 -11.06
CA GLU A 423 15.65 -12.23 -9.88
C GLU A 423 14.62 -11.09 -9.81
N VAL A 424 13.44 -11.38 -9.28
CA VAL A 424 12.45 -10.36 -8.88
C VAL A 424 12.23 -10.46 -7.37
N ASN A 425 12.71 -9.48 -6.62
CA ASN A 425 12.61 -9.42 -5.18
C ASN A 425 11.41 -8.56 -4.74
N SER A 426 10.47 -9.19 -4.05
CA SER A 426 9.23 -8.61 -3.51
C SER A 426 9.40 -7.87 -2.18
N SER A 427 10.59 -7.88 -1.57
CA SER A 427 10.93 -7.09 -0.38
C SER A 427 12.35 -6.52 -0.53
N PRO A 428 12.58 -5.63 -1.51
CA PRO A 428 13.92 -5.11 -1.77
C PRO A 428 14.39 -4.24 -0.61
N GLY A 429 15.69 -4.29 -0.29
CA GLY A 429 16.31 -3.34 0.64
C GLY A 429 16.37 -1.94 0.04
N LEU A 430 16.13 -0.92 0.87
CA LEU A 430 16.07 0.48 0.43
C LEU A 430 17.42 1.20 0.56
N GLU A 431 18.20 0.88 1.59
CA GLU A 431 19.45 1.60 1.93
C GLU A 431 20.42 1.76 0.76
N GLY A 432 20.85 0.66 0.15
CA GLY A 432 21.85 0.71 -0.92
C GLY A 432 21.41 1.49 -2.15
N ILE A 433 20.12 1.45 -2.49
CA ILE A 433 19.60 2.16 -3.67
C ILE A 433 19.28 3.63 -3.39
N GLU A 434 18.83 3.96 -2.18
CA GLU A 434 18.68 5.35 -1.74
C GLU A 434 20.05 6.04 -1.69
N LEU A 435 21.06 5.39 -1.09
CA LEU A 435 22.44 5.92 -1.06
C LEU A 435 23.03 6.09 -2.46
N ALA A 436 22.87 5.10 -3.35
CA ALA A 436 23.44 5.18 -4.70
C ALA A 436 22.75 6.22 -5.60
N THR A 437 21.45 6.48 -5.39
CA THR A 437 20.67 7.34 -6.31
C THR A 437 20.25 8.68 -5.74
N GLY A 438 20.38 8.87 -4.42
CA GLY A 438 19.91 10.06 -3.69
C GLY A 438 18.38 10.21 -3.68
N LYS A 439 17.63 9.19 -4.10
CA LYS A 439 16.17 9.26 -4.19
C LYS A 439 15.53 8.75 -2.91
N ASN A 440 14.49 9.43 -2.45
CA ASN A 440 13.64 8.95 -1.36
C ASN A 440 12.60 7.96 -1.91
N ILE A 441 12.88 6.66 -1.76
CA ILE A 441 12.00 5.59 -2.25
C ILE A 441 10.81 5.41 -1.33
N ALA A 442 11.02 5.53 -0.02
CA ALA A 442 9.93 5.43 0.95
C ALA A 442 8.82 6.43 0.63
N ALA A 443 9.18 7.69 0.31
CA ALA A 443 8.23 8.72 -0.12
C ALA A 443 7.40 8.28 -1.33
N LEU A 444 8.03 7.74 -2.37
CA LEU A 444 7.35 7.28 -3.58
C LEU A 444 6.41 6.09 -3.32
N LEU A 445 6.75 5.24 -2.35
CA LEU A 445 5.87 4.17 -1.90
C LEU A 445 4.65 4.73 -1.17
N TYR A 446 4.82 5.71 -0.27
CA TYR A 446 3.71 6.37 0.41
C TYR A 446 2.80 7.12 -0.59
N ASP A 447 3.35 7.83 -1.57
CA ASP A 447 2.56 8.46 -2.65
C ASP A 447 1.67 7.44 -3.37
N ALA A 448 2.14 6.19 -3.54
CA ALA A 448 1.37 5.12 -4.12
C ALA A 448 0.28 4.61 -3.18
N ILE A 449 0.62 4.35 -1.91
CA ILE A 449 -0.33 3.89 -0.89
C ILE A 449 -1.46 4.91 -0.72
N GLU A 450 -1.13 6.18 -0.49
CA GLU A 450 -2.08 7.26 -0.31
C GLU A 450 -3.07 7.37 -1.47
N ARG A 451 -2.60 7.23 -2.71
CA ARG A 451 -3.44 7.24 -3.91
C ARG A 451 -4.37 6.02 -3.98
N LYS A 452 -3.91 4.84 -3.57
CA LYS A 452 -4.68 3.58 -3.63
C LYS A 452 -5.78 3.50 -2.58
N VAL A 453 -5.58 4.13 -1.41
CA VAL A 453 -6.56 4.13 -0.31
C VAL A 453 -7.54 5.31 -0.37
N ARG A 454 -7.53 6.09 -1.46
CA ARG A 454 -8.55 7.13 -1.72
C ARG A 454 -9.89 6.49 -2.09
N PRO A 455 -11.02 7.17 -1.82
CA PRO A 455 -12.35 6.70 -2.22
C PRO A 455 -12.42 6.41 -3.72
N ALA A 456 -13.07 5.30 -4.08
CA ALA A 456 -13.39 4.99 -5.47
C ALA A 456 -14.79 5.51 -5.82
N PRO A 457 -15.02 5.99 -7.04
CA PRO A 457 -16.37 6.36 -7.49
C PRO A 457 -17.29 5.14 -7.47
N VAL A 458 -18.49 5.32 -6.94
CA VAL A 458 -19.51 4.27 -6.91
C VAL A 458 -20.40 4.42 -8.14
N ARG A 459 -20.89 3.31 -8.72
CA ARG A 459 -21.82 3.39 -9.86
C ARG A 459 -23.13 4.07 -9.44
N LYS A 460 -23.73 4.87 -10.34
CA LYS A 460 -25.11 5.35 -10.16
C LYS A 460 -26.05 4.14 -10.16
N ARG A 461 -26.99 4.07 -9.20
CA ARG A 461 -28.09 3.10 -9.32
C ARG A 461 -28.90 3.50 -10.56
N ARG A 462 -29.17 2.56 -11.46
CA ARG A 462 -30.22 2.78 -12.48
C ARG A 462 -31.50 3.01 -11.69
N THR A 463 -32.10 4.19 -11.82
CA THR A 463 -33.50 4.36 -11.45
C THR A 463 -34.27 3.30 -12.23
N ALA A 464 -35.00 2.43 -11.53
CA ALA A 464 -35.98 1.59 -12.20
C ALA A 464 -36.93 2.53 -12.96
N PRO A 465 -37.31 2.19 -14.21
CA PRO A 465 -38.20 3.02 -15.01
C PRO A 465 -39.54 3.27 -14.32
#